data_AF-A0A371PTZ0-F1
#
_entry.id   AF-A0A371PTZ0-F1
#
_cell.length_a   1.000
_cell.length_b   1.000
_cell.length_c   1.000
_cell.angle_alpha   90.00
_cell.angle_beta   90.00
_cell.angle_gamma   90.00
#
_symmetry.space_group_name_H-M   'P 1'
#
loop_
_entity.id
_entity.type
_entity.pdbx_description
1 polymer ?
#
loop_
_entity_poly.entity_id
_entity_poly.type
_entity_poly.pdbx_seq_one_letter_code
_entity_poly.pdbx_strand_id
1 'polypeptide(L)'
;AVRTADGALAAALPGPPDCAGLLAAVARDAVGLLTDTVARGQLRQCAGENCSLIYLDTSRGRRRRWCSSEVCGNRERVARHRRRTMVQRVEGGGAPAVPSGGAPAVPGPATAAKNISAGR
;
A
#
# COMPACT_ATOMS: atom_id res chain seq x y z
N ALA A 1 -15.98 -9.68 -9.79
CA ALA A 1 -15.88 -10.65 -8.68
C ALA A 1 -16.95 -10.41 -7.61
N VAL A 2 -17.40 -11.43 -6.88
CA VAL A 2 -18.34 -11.32 -5.76
C VAL A 2 -17.61 -11.58 -4.44
N ARG A 3 -17.97 -10.84 -3.38
CA ARG A 3 -17.40 -11.04 -2.05
C ARG A 3 -18.06 -12.26 -1.40
N THR A 4 -17.28 -13.27 -1.01
CA THR A 4 -17.76 -14.48 -0.33
C THR A 4 -18.11 -14.19 1.13
N ALA A 5 -18.77 -15.13 1.80
CA ALA A 5 -19.11 -15.03 3.22
C ALA A 5 -17.87 -14.81 4.11
N ASP A 6 -16.73 -15.41 3.74
CA ASP A 6 -15.45 -15.26 4.44
C ASP A 6 -14.72 -13.94 4.10
N GLY A 7 -15.34 -13.07 3.30
CA GLY A 7 -14.78 -11.78 2.90
C GLY A 7 -13.80 -11.83 1.73
N ALA A 8 -13.49 -13.03 1.21
CA ALA A 8 -12.65 -13.19 0.02
C ALA A 8 -13.39 -12.68 -1.24
N LEU A 9 -12.64 -12.26 -2.27
CA LEU A 9 -13.20 -11.97 -3.58
C LEU A 9 -13.08 -13.22 -4.45
N ALA A 10 -14.21 -13.72 -4.95
CA ALA A 10 -14.26 -14.87 -5.85
C ALA A 10 -14.87 -14.48 -7.19
N ALA A 11 -14.37 -15.06 -8.27
CA ALA A 11 -14.95 -14.96 -9.60
C ALA A 11 -14.97 -16.35 -10.24
N ALA A 12 -16.13 -16.74 -10.79
CA ALA A 12 -16.22 -17.93 -11.61
C ALA A 12 -15.69 -17.61 -13.00
N LEU A 13 -14.77 -18.46 -13.49
CA LEU A 13 -14.24 -18.39 -14.84
C LEU A 13 -14.73 -19.60 -15.64
N PRO A 14 -14.99 -19.49 -16.95
CA PRO A 14 -15.49 -20.60 -17.77
C PRO A 14 -14.54 -21.79 -17.89
N GLY A 15 -13.26 -21.61 -17.55
CA GLY A 15 -12.22 -22.63 -17.56
C GLY A 15 -10.93 -22.09 -16.93
N PRO A 16 -9.85 -22.90 -16.90
CA PRO A 16 -8.55 -22.48 -16.38
C PRO A 16 -8.04 -21.27 -17.17
N PRO A 17 -7.80 -20.12 -16.53
CA PRO A 17 -7.34 -18.93 -17.23
C PRO A 17 -5.83 -19.01 -17.47
N ASP A 18 -5.39 -18.51 -18.62
CA ASP A 18 -4.02 -18.08 -18.82
C ASP A 18 -3.82 -16.66 -18.21
N CYS A 19 -2.60 -16.14 -18.29
CA CYS A 19 -2.29 -14.79 -17.79
C CYS A 19 -3.16 -13.71 -18.43
N ALA A 20 -3.44 -13.84 -19.74
CA ALA A 20 -4.29 -12.89 -20.46
C ALA A 20 -5.74 -12.93 -19.96
N GLY A 21 -6.29 -14.12 -19.73
CA GLY A 21 -7.63 -14.31 -19.17
C GLY A 21 -7.78 -13.71 -17.77
N LEU A 22 -6.76 -13.84 -16.92
CA LEU A 22 -6.74 -13.20 -15.59
C LEU A 22 -6.72 -11.67 -15.69
N LEU A 23 -5.85 -11.11 -16.54
CA LEU A 23 -5.81 -9.66 -16.77
C LEU A 23 -7.13 -9.14 -17.34
N ALA A 24 -7.75 -9.87 -18.27
CA ALA A 24 -9.06 -9.52 -18.82
C ALA A 24 -10.18 -9.57 -17.76
N ALA A 25 -10.09 -10.47 -16.78
CA ALA A 25 -11.02 -10.49 -15.65
C ALA A 25 -10.87 -9.25 -14.76
N VAL A 26 -9.63 -8.89 -14.39
CA VAL A 26 -9.35 -7.69 -13.60
C VAL A 26 -9.74 -6.41 -14.35
N ALA A 27 -9.45 -6.34 -15.65
CA ALA A 27 -9.80 -5.20 -16.49
C ALA A 27 -11.32 -5.01 -16.59
N ARG A 28 -12.10 -6.09 -16.74
CA ARG A 28 -13.57 -6.02 -16.73
C ARG A 28 -14.12 -5.52 -15.40
N ASP A 29 -13.61 -6.03 -14.28
CA ASP A 29 -14.00 -5.56 -12.94
C ASP A 29 -13.66 -4.07 -12.75
N ALA A 30 -12.48 -3.63 -13.23
CA ALA A 30 -12.08 -2.23 -13.18
C ALA A 30 -12.96 -1.33 -14.06
N VAL A 31 -13.30 -1.76 -15.28
CA VAL A 31 -14.22 -1.02 -16.16
C VAL A 31 -15.58 -0.87 -15.47
N GLY A 32 -16.17 -1.98 -14.99
CA GLY A 32 -17.46 -1.93 -14.30
C GLY A 32 -17.45 -0.96 -13.11
N LEU A 33 -16.40 -1.03 -12.28
CA LEU A 33 -16.21 -0.11 -11.15
C LEU A 33 -16.14 1.37 -11.57
N LEU A 34 -15.38 1.67 -12.62
CA LEU A 34 -15.13 3.05 -13.06
C LEU A 34 -16.32 3.64 -13.83
N THR A 35 -17.12 2.81 -14.49
CA THR A 35 -18.31 3.25 -15.23
C THR A 35 -19.55 3.40 -14.35
N ASP A 36 -19.63 2.65 -13.24
CA ASP A 36 -20.71 2.80 -12.26
C ASP A 36 -20.46 4.06 -11.38
N THR A 37 -21.41 4.99 -11.37
CA THR A 37 -21.29 6.26 -10.64
C THR A 37 -21.28 6.08 -9.12
N VAL A 38 -22.06 5.13 -8.59
CA VAL A 38 -22.15 4.84 -7.16
C VAL A 38 -20.90 4.11 -6.68
N ALA A 39 -20.40 3.16 -7.49
CA ALA A 39 -19.19 2.42 -7.20
C ALA A 39 -17.95 3.32 -7.31
N ARG A 40 -17.86 4.14 -8.37
CA ARG A 40 -16.79 5.14 -8.53
C ARG A 40 -16.78 6.17 -7.40
N GLY A 41 -17.95 6.59 -6.90
CA GLY A 41 -18.05 7.48 -5.74
C GLY A 41 -17.53 6.88 -4.43
N GLN A 42 -17.20 5.59 -4.37
CA GLN A 42 -16.53 4.94 -3.24
C GLN A 42 -15.00 5.03 -3.32
N LEU A 43 -14.43 5.45 -4.45
CA LEU A 43 -13.00 5.62 -4.58
C LEU A 43 -12.52 6.82 -3.77
N ARG A 44 -11.51 6.60 -2.94
CA ARG A 44 -10.85 7.63 -2.15
C ARG A 44 -9.35 7.54 -2.32
N GLN A 45 -8.69 8.70 -2.29
CA GLN A 45 -7.24 8.77 -2.17
C GLN A 45 -6.83 8.59 -0.71
N CYS A 46 -5.71 7.91 -0.49
CA CYS A 46 -5.13 7.78 0.84
C CYS A 46 -4.71 9.15 1.39
N ALA A 47 -5.09 9.46 2.64
CA ALA A 47 -4.67 10.67 3.33
C ALA A 47 -3.30 10.54 4.04
N GLY A 48 -2.50 9.52 3.70
CA GLY A 48 -1.18 9.29 4.30
C GLY A 48 -0.11 10.14 3.63
N GLU A 49 0.83 10.66 4.42
CA GLU A 49 1.99 11.39 3.90
C GLU A 49 2.79 10.50 2.93
N ASN A 50 3.04 10.98 1.70
CA ASN A 50 3.71 10.26 0.61
C ASN A 50 3.03 8.93 0.22
N CYS A 51 1.69 8.85 0.25
CA CYS A 51 0.94 7.71 -0.26
C CYS A 51 -0.01 8.12 -1.39
N SER A 52 0.25 7.67 -2.61
CA SER A 52 -0.56 7.95 -3.80
C SER A 52 -1.65 6.91 -4.07
N LEU A 53 -1.80 5.91 -3.20
CA LEU A 53 -2.76 4.82 -3.41
C LEU A 53 -4.21 5.32 -3.38
N ILE A 54 -5.00 4.82 -4.31
CA ILE A 54 -6.45 4.92 -4.35
C ILE A 54 -7.02 3.63 -3.77
N TYR A 55 -8.08 3.74 -2.98
CA TYR A 55 -8.76 2.59 -2.40
C TYR A 55 -10.28 2.74 -2.51
N LEU A 56 -10.96 1.59 -2.46
CA LEU A 56 -12.41 1.49 -2.34
C LEU A 56 -12.81 1.62 -0.86
N ASP A 57 -13.57 2.65 -0.52
CA ASP A 57 -14.10 2.87 0.82
C ASP A 57 -15.41 2.09 1.03
N THR A 58 -15.26 0.79 1.35
CA THR A 58 -16.38 -0.09 1.72
C THR A 58 -16.72 -0.04 3.21
N SER A 59 -16.21 0.96 3.94
CA SER A 59 -16.50 1.09 5.37
C SER A 59 -17.93 1.55 5.62
N ARG A 60 -18.55 1.11 6.73
CA ARG A 60 -19.86 1.63 7.14
C ARG A 60 -19.75 3.14 7.36
N GLY A 61 -20.56 3.90 6.63
CA GLY A 61 -20.60 5.37 6.72
C GLY A 61 -19.43 6.09 6.03
N ARG A 62 -18.58 5.41 5.25
CA ARG A 62 -17.52 6.01 4.40
C ARG A 62 -16.57 6.96 5.16
N ARG A 63 -16.16 6.52 6.35
CA ARG A 63 -15.33 7.31 7.29
C ARG A 63 -13.85 6.95 7.23
N ARG A 64 -13.46 6.02 6.36
CA ARG A 64 -12.07 5.60 6.22
C ARG A 64 -11.26 6.73 5.60
N ARG A 65 -10.05 6.94 6.13
CA ARG A 65 -9.12 7.99 5.67
C ARG A 65 -7.86 7.43 5.00
N TRP A 66 -7.51 6.18 5.27
CA TRP A 66 -6.24 5.56 4.82
C TRP A 66 -6.49 4.26 4.07
N CYS A 67 -5.65 3.96 3.07
CA CYS A 67 -5.74 2.75 2.24
C CYS A 67 -5.57 1.43 3.03
N SER A 68 -4.88 1.48 4.17
CA SER A 68 -4.75 0.40 5.15
C SER A 68 -4.55 1.00 6.55
N SER A 69 -5.24 0.44 7.54
CA SER A 69 -5.10 0.84 8.94
C SER A 69 -3.73 0.42 9.51
N GLU A 70 -3.19 -0.70 9.01
CA GLU A 70 -1.92 -1.28 9.43
C GLU A 70 -0.71 -0.59 8.77
N VAL A 71 -0.86 -0.16 7.52
CA VAL A 71 0.23 0.51 6.78
C VAL A 71 0.17 2.02 7.02
N CYS A 72 -0.73 2.72 6.33
CA CYS A 72 -0.79 4.19 6.37
C CYS A 72 -1.38 4.72 7.69
N GLY A 73 -2.39 4.05 8.24
CA GLY A 73 -2.98 4.44 9.52
C GLY A 73 -2.00 4.29 10.69
N ASN A 74 -1.12 3.29 10.67
CA ASN A 74 -0.07 3.13 11.68
C ASN A 74 1.05 4.13 11.48
N ARG A 75 1.54 4.31 10.24
CA ARG A 75 2.57 5.29 9.90
C ARG A 75 2.20 6.70 10.40
N GLU A 76 0.95 7.12 10.19
CA GLU A 76 0.48 8.43 10.65
C GLU A 76 0.43 8.52 12.19
N ARG A 77 -0.04 7.47 12.87
CA ARG A 77 -0.03 7.41 14.35
C ARG A 77 1.39 7.52 14.91
N VAL A 78 2.35 6.81 14.31
CA VAL A 78 3.76 6.86 14.70
C VAL A 78 4.35 8.25 14.44
N ALA A 79 4.09 8.85 13.27
CA ALA A 79 4.56 10.19 12.95
C ALA A 79 4.02 11.23 13.95
N ARG A 80 2.72 11.16 14.27
CA ARG A 80 2.10 12.03 15.29
C ARG A 80 2.73 11.83 16.67
N HIS A 81 3.01 10.60 17.08
CA HIS A 81 3.69 10.32 18.35
C HIS A 81 5.09 10.93 18.37
N ARG A 82 5.89 10.74 17.31
CA ARG A 82 7.24 11.34 17.18
C ARG A 82 7.22 12.87 17.22
N ARG A 83 6.29 13.51 16.51
CA ARG A 83 6.12 14.98 16.56
C ARG A 83 5.84 15.46 17.98
N ARG A 84 4.99 14.75 18.73
CA ARG A 84 4.69 15.08 20.14
C ARG A 84 5.86 14.86 21.08
N THR A 85 6.65 13.81 20.89
CA THR A 85 7.81 13.54 21.76
C THR A 85 8.98 14.47 21.45
N MET A 86 9.14 14.88 20.17
CA MET A 86 10.11 15.90 19.78
C MET A 86 9.79 17.26 20.42
N VAL A 87 8.53 17.70 20.37
CA VAL A 87 8.09 18.95 21.02
C VAL A 87 8.36 18.91 22.53
N GLN A 88 8.00 17.82 23.21
CA GLN A 88 8.29 17.65 24.64
C GLN A 88 9.78 17.67 24.98
N ARG A 89 10.65 17.15 24.11
CA ARG A 89 12.12 17.19 24.30
C ARG A 89 12.68 18.61 24.16
N VAL A 90 12.13 19.39 23.23
CA VAL A 90 12.51 20.79 23.02
C VAL A 90 12.07 21.64 24.21
N GLU A 91 10.84 21.46 24.71
CA GLU A 91 10.32 22.17 25.88
C GLU A 91 11.03 21.78 27.20
N GLY A 92 11.53 20.54 27.28
CA GLY A 92 12.30 20.03 28.43
C GLY A 92 13.80 20.38 28.46
N GLY A 93 14.30 21.23 27.56
CA GLY A 93 15.68 21.75 27.63
C GLY A 93 16.80 20.79 27.23
N GLY A 94 16.50 19.69 26.53
CA GLY A 94 17.52 18.75 26.05
C GLY A 94 17.97 19.06 24.62
N ALA A 95 19.02 19.87 24.46
CA ALA A 95 19.64 20.13 23.16
C ALA A 95 19.97 18.81 22.43
N PRO A 96 19.62 18.64 21.14
CA PRO A 96 20.00 17.45 20.40
C PRO A 96 21.52 17.46 20.19
N ALA A 97 22.22 16.45 20.72
CA ALA A 97 23.57 16.13 20.29
C ALA A 97 23.50 15.80 18.80
N VAL A 98 24.04 16.68 17.96
CA VAL A 98 24.21 16.45 16.54
C VAL A 98 25.30 15.37 16.40
N PRO A 99 25.02 14.18 15.84
CA PRO A 99 26.09 13.26 15.50
C PRO A 99 26.85 13.86 14.31
N SER A 100 28.07 14.33 14.60
CA SER A 100 29.09 14.69 13.60
C SER A 100 29.25 13.52 12.62
N GLY A 101 29.22 13.83 11.33
CA GLY A 101 29.03 12.86 10.26
C GLY A 101 30.08 11.75 10.17
N GLY A 102 29.61 10.57 9.79
CA GLY A 102 30.35 9.57 9.03
C GLY A 102 29.48 9.18 7.85
N ALA A 103 29.95 9.42 6.62
CA ALA A 103 29.24 9.05 5.41
C ALA A 103 28.98 7.52 5.39
N PRO A 104 27.78 7.04 5.06
CA PRO A 104 27.58 5.61 4.84
C PRO A 104 28.29 5.20 3.55
N ALA A 105 29.25 4.28 3.66
CA ALA A 105 29.80 3.57 2.52
C ALA A 105 28.67 2.79 1.84
N VAL A 106 28.39 3.13 0.58
CA VAL A 106 27.48 2.38 -0.29
C VAL A 106 28.18 1.12 -0.79
N PRO A 107 27.71 -0.10 -0.49
CA PRO A 107 28.18 -1.30 -1.18
C PRO A 107 27.59 -1.33 -2.60
N GLY A 108 28.46 -1.53 -3.60
CA GLY A 108 28.09 -1.68 -5.01
C GLY A 108 27.25 -2.94 -5.27
N PRO A 109 26.57 -3.02 -6.43
CA PRO A 109 25.66 -4.12 -6.74
C PRO A 109 26.42 -5.44 -6.94
N ALA A 110 25.98 -6.48 -6.23
CA ALA A 110 26.41 -7.85 -6.45
C ALA A 110 25.86 -8.35 -7.80
N THR A 111 26.74 -8.64 -8.74
CA THR A 111 26.41 -9.27 -10.01
C THR A 111 25.94 -10.71 -9.74
N ALA A 112 24.64 -10.99 -9.95
CA ALA A 112 24.10 -12.34 -9.90
C ALA A 112 24.54 -13.13 -11.14
N ALA A 113 25.50 -14.04 -10.96
CA ALA A 113 25.86 -15.03 -11.97
C ALA A 113 24.69 -16.03 -12.14
N LYS A 114 24.08 -16.04 -13.33
CA LYS A 114 23.15 -17.08 -13.77
C LYS A 114 23.95 -18.36 -14.06
N ASN A 115 23.77 -19.39 -13.24
CA ASN A 115 24.17 -20.75 -13.61
C ASN A 115 23.00 -21.39 -14.37
N ILE A 116 23.11 -21.41 -15.69
CA ILE A 116 22.27 -22.22 -16.58
C ILE A 116 22.88 -23.62 -16.59
N SER A 117 22.26 -24.56 -15.89
CA SER A 117 22.58 -25.99 -16.01
C SER A 117 21.91 -26.52 -17.27
N ALA A 118 22.71 -26.75 -18.31
CA ALA A 118 22.33 -27.53 -19.49
C ALA A 118 22.63 -29.01 -19.24
N GLY A 119 21.60 -29.86 -19.37
CA GLY A 119 21.62 -31.21 -19.94
C GLY A 119 22.55 -32.29 -19.35
N ARG A 120 21.94 -33.38 -18.88
CA ARG A 120 21.89 -34.61 -19.68
C ARG A 120 20.75 -35.51 -19.25
#